data_AF-A0AAN2RDQ8-F1
#
_entry.id   AF-A0AAN2RDQ8-F1
#
_cell.length_a   1.000
_cell.length_b   1.000
_cell.length_c   1.000
_cell.angle_alpha   90.00
_cell.angle_beta   90.00
_cell.angle_gamma   90.00
#
_symmetry.space_group_name_H-M   'P 1'
#
loop_
_entity.id
_entity.type
_entity.pdbx_description
1 polymer ?
#
loop_
_entity_poly.entity_id
_entity_poly.type
_entity_poly.pdbx_seq_one_letter_code
_entity_poly.pdbx_strand_id
1 'polypeptide(L)'
;MIKQKKPRRSLPRLWCIAINIIPQLEGASLIFLDTMIDEKKTIAITKRYLKQYPRLKTIARTTTTLQSNWNISDKVKSGPTRNTQEDKLLNAIAVSQEVEEIERAISNLDKLHSDILTEKYIKRQKADYGIYQDMNISESGFYRTLQTALLDFACIFKSGELLQYKDGQG
;
A
#
# COMPACT_ATOMS: atom_id res chain seq x y z
N MET A 1 -31.72 18.40 -27.19
CA MET A 1 -30.29 18.45 -27.57
C MET A 1 -29.49 17.62 -26.56
N ILE A 2 -29.23 16.35 -26.89
CA ILE A 2 -28.70 15.34 -25.96
C ILE A 2 -27.17 15.37 -26.06
N LYS A 3 -26.48 15.78 -24.98
CA LYS A 3 -25.01 15.74 -24.90
C LYS A 3 -24.55 14.29 -24.74
N GLN A 4 -23.95 13.74 -25.80
CA GLN A 4 -23.24 12.46 -25.79
C GLN A 4 -22.08 12.51 -24.78
N LYS A 5 -22.11 11.61 -23.80
CA LYS A 5 -21.07 11.43 -22.77
C LYS A 5 -19.94 10.61 -23.41
N LYS A 6 -18.79 11.23 -23.68
CA LYS A 6 -17.62 10.52 -24.24
C LYS A 6 -17.18 9.38 -23.29
N PRO A 7 -16.85 8.19 -23.81
CA PRO A 7 -16.43 7.06 -22.98
C PRO A 7 -15.06 7.33 -22.38
N ARG A 8 -14.94 7.22 -21.05
CA ARG A 8 -13.66 7.21 -20.35
C ARG A 8 -12.88 5.98 -20.81
N ARG A 9 -11.82 6.19 -21.58
CA ARG A 9 -10.89 5.11 -21.95
C ARG A 9 -10.11 4.73 -20.68
N SER A 10 -10.53 3.65 -20.03
CA SER A 10 -9.74 3.03 -18.98
C SER A 10 -8.50 2.41 -19.61
N LEU A 11 -7.34 3.07 -19.46
CA LEU A 11 -6.07 2.40 -19.73
C LEU A 11 -5.90 1.26 -18.70
N PRO A 12 -5.40 0.09 -19.12
CA PRO A 12 -5.53 -1.14 -18.38
C PRO A 12 -4.65 -1.14 -17.14
N ARG A 13 -5.25 -1.51 -16.00
CA ARG A 13 -4.67 -1.75 -14.67
C ARG A 13 -3.56 -2.83 -14.61
N LEU A 14 -3.03 -3.25 -15.75
CA LEU A 14 -2.07 -4.36 -15.90
C LEU A 14 -0.61 -3.88 -16.00
N TRP A 15 -0.35 -2.57 -16.09
CA TRP A 15 0.99 -2.07 -16.40
C TRP A 15 1.97 -1.99 -15.21
N CYS A 16 1.48 -1.93 -13.97
CA CYS A 16 2.36 -1.96 -12.79
C CYS A 16 2.95 -3.35 -12.49
N ILE A 17 2.30 -4.43 -12.93
CA ILE A 17 2.78 -5.81 -12.71
C ILE A 17 3.98 -6.12 -13.63
N ALA A 18 4.09 -5.42 -14.77
CA ALA A 18 5.13 -5.70 -15.77
C ALA A 18 6.55 -5.28 -15.37
N ILE A 19 6.71 -4.47 -14.32
CA ILE A 19 8.03 -3.97 -13.89
C ILE A 19 8.90 -5.10 -13.30
N ASN A 20 8.31 -6.17 -12.76
CA ASN A 20 9.07 -7.21 -12.05
C ASN A 20 9.13 -8.59 -12.75
N ILE A 21 8.61 -8.73 -13.98
CA ILE A 21 8.57 -10.04 -14.69
C ILE A 21 9.23 -10.02 -16.10
N ILE A 22 9.58 -8.87 -16.67
CA ILE A 22 10.19 -8.82 -18.01
C ILE A 22 11.43 -7.91 -18.01
N PRO A 23 12.66 -8.44 -18.11
CA PRO A 23 13.88 -7.63 -18.11
C PRO A 23 14.13 -6.87 -19.43
N GLN A 24 13.15 -6.81 -20.34
CA GLN A 24 13.34 -6.43 -21.75
C GLN A 24 12.33 -5.41 -22.31
N LEU A 25 11.62 -4.65 -21.47
CA LEU A 25 10.79 -3.54 -21.97
C LEU A 25 11.60 -2.23 -21.90
N GLU A 26 11.95 -1.76 -23.10
CA GLU A 26 12.84 -0.64 -23.38
C GLU A 26 12.49 0.63 -22.60
N GLY A 27 13.54 1.36 -22.20
CA GLY A 27 13.50 2.52 -21.31
C GLY A 27 12.47 3.61 -21.68
N ALA A 28 11.95 3.66 -22.90
CA ALA A 28 10.90 4.60 -23.29
C ALA A 28 9.60 4.48 -22.47
N SER A 29 9.21 3.27 -22.01
CA SER A 29 8.00 3.03 -21.21
C SER A 29 8.12 3.55 -19.76
N LEU A 30 9.28 3.33 -19.14
CA LEU A 30 9.59 3.79 -17.78
C LEU A 30 9.72 5.32 -17.71
N ILE A 31 10.37 5.93 -18.73
CA ILE A 31 10.51 7.39 -18.83
C ILE A 31 9.11 8.03 -18.99
N PHE A 32 8.20 7.40 -19.74
CA PHE A 32 6.85 7.92 -19.96
C PHE A 32 6.03 7.98 -18.65
N LEU A 33 6.09 6.94 -17.81
CA LEU A 33 5.41 6.90 -16.50
C LEU A 33 5.92 7.99 -15.54
N ASP A 34 7.24 8.19 -15.47
CA ASP A 34 7.87 9.17 -14.58
C ASP A 34 7.45 10.61 -14.94
N THR A 35 7.25 10.89 -16.24
CA THR A 35 6.75 12.21 -16.67
C THR A 35 5.30 12.48 -16.25
N MET A 36 4.45 11.45 -16.16
CA MET A 36 3.01 11.59 -15.88
C MET A 36 2.66 11.59 -14.39
N ILE A 37 3.45 10.91 -13.56
CA ILE A 37 3.18 10.79 -12.13
C ILE A 37 3.56 12.10 -11.42
N ASP A 38 2.69 12.55 -10.52
CA ASP A 38 3.01 13.57 -9.52
C ASP A 38 3.69 12.89 -8.33
N GLU A 39 5.02 12.79 -8.40
CA GLU A 39 5.84 12.14 -7.37
C GLU A 39 5.58 12.74 -5.99
N LYS A 40 5.50 14.07 -5.89
CA LYS A 40 5.32 14.76 -4.60
C LYS A 40 4.00 14.39 -3.96
N LYS A 41 2.89 14.42 -4.73
CA LYS A 41 1.58 14.01 -4.23
C LYS A 41 1.56 12.51 -3.90
N THR A 42 2.12 11.67 -4.76
CA THR A 42 2.18 10.21 -4.57
C THR A 42 2.95 9.85 -3.30
N ILE A 43 4.13 10.44 -3.09
CA ILE A 43 4.94 10.27 -1.88
C ILE A 43 4.14 10.73 -0.66
N ALA A 44 3.48 11.89 -0.71
CA ALA A 44 2.71 12.41 0.43
C ALA A 44 1.56 11.48 0.83
N ILE A 45 0.79 10.98 -0.14
CA ILE A 45 -0.30 10.03 0.09
C ILE A 45 0.25 8.71 0.65
N THR A 46 1.30 8.17 0.03
CA THR A 46 1.91 6.91 0.46
C THR A 46 2.47 7.00 1.87
N LYS A 47 3.17 8.10 2.21
CA LYS A 47 3.63 8.36 3.58
C LYS A 47 2.47 8.41 4.56
N ARG A 48 1.38 9.09 4.21
CA ARG A 48 0.19 9.20 5.07
C ARG A 48 -0.47 7.83 5.28
N TYR A 49 -0.57 7.05 4.21
CA TYR A 49 -1.13 5.71 4.23
C TYR A 49 -0.31 4.75 5.10
N LEU A 50 1.00 4.63 4.85
CA LEU A 50 1.89 3.77 5.65
C LEU A 50 1.99 4.20 7.13
N LYS A 51 1.81 5.48 7.46
CA LYS A 51 1.71 5.94 8.86
C LYS A 51 0.52 5.34 9.62
N GLN A 52 -0.52 4.88 8.92
CA GLN A 52 -1.69 4.24 9.53
C GLN A 52 -1.44 2.77 9.86
N TYR A 53 -0.38 2.16 9.35
CA TYR A 53 -0.08 0.73 9.51
C TYR A 53 -0.15 0.23 10.97
N PRO A 54 0.44 0.89 11.99
CA PRO A 54 0.37 0.39 13.37
C PRO A 54 -1.08 0.28 13.89
N ARG A 55 -1.95 1.20 13.47
CA ARG A 55 -3.38 1.16 13.82
C ARG A 55 -4.07 -0.01 13.12
N LEU A 56 -3.82 -0.20 11.82
CA LEU A 56 -4.34 -1.32 11.05
C LEU A 56 -3.89 -2.66 11.66
N LYS A 57 -2.61 -2.80 12.01
CA LYS A 57 -2.06 -4.00 12.66
C LYS A 57 -2.70 -4.28 14.03
N THR A 58 -2.98 -3.24 14.81
CA THR A 58 -3.66 -3.39 16.12
C THR A 58 -5.10 -3.90 15.95
N ILE A 59 -5.81 -3.36 14.95
CA ILE A 59 -7.17 -3.80 14.62
C ILE A 59 -7.15 -5.24 14.09
N ALA A 60 -6.25 -5.57 13.17
CA ALA A 60 -6.07 -6.93 12.63
C ALA A 60 -5.76 -7.95 13.75
N ARG A 61 -4.86 -7.64 14.68
CA ARG A 61 -4.57 -8.55 15.80
C ARG A 61 -5.80 -8.80 16.68
N THR A 62 -6.56 -7.74 16.96
CA THR A 62 -7.81 -7.85 17.72
C THR A 62 -8.86 -8.68 16.95
N THR A 63 -8.85 -8.59 15.63
CA THR A 63 -9.72 -9.37 14.74
C THR A 63 -9.48 -10.87 14.85
N THR A 64 -8.22 -11.31 14.80
CA THR A 64 -7.87 -12.74 14.87
C THR A 64 -8.40 -13.37 16.16
N THR A 65 -8.42 -12.61 17.26
CA THR A 65 -9.02 -13.06 18.53
C THR A 65 -10.56 -13.15 18.48
N LEU A 66 -11.22 -12.29 17.70
CA LEU A 66 -12.67 -12.36 17.51
C LEU A 66 -13.09 -13.52 16.59
N GLN A 67 -12.34 -13.77 15.51
CA GLN A 67 -12.59 -14.90 14.59
C GLN A 67 -12.44 -16.25 15.29
N SER A 68 -11.40 -16.41 16.11
CA SER A 68 -11.19 -17.64 16.90
C SER A 68 -12.32 -17.85 17.92
N ASN A 69 -12.82 -16.79 18.54
CA ASN A 69 -13.97 -16.86 19.45
C ASN A 69 -15.30 -17.14 18.72
N TRP A 70 -15.48 -16.63 17.49
CA TRP A 70 -16.67 -16.90 16.68
C TRP A 70 -16.82 -18.39 16.36
N ASN A 71 -15.73 -19.04 15.94
CA ASN A 71 -15.71 -20.48 15.67
C ASN A 71 -16.10 -21.35 16.89
N ILE A 72 -16.02 -20.80 18.11
CA ILE A 72 -16.41 -21.48 19.35
C ILE A 72 -17.90 -21.22 19.68
N SER A 73 -18.48 -20.11 19.21
CA SER A 73 -19.80 -19.62 19.62
C SER A 73 -20.96 -19.98 18.69
N ASP A 74 -20.73 -20.69 17.57
CA ASP A 74 -21.79 -21.12 16.62
C ASP A 74 -22.77 -22.18 17.16
N LYS A 75 -22.84 -22.33 18.49
CA LYS A 75 -24.00 -22.88 19.19
C LYS A 75 -24.65 -21.76 19.99
N VAL A 76 -25.58 -21.00 19.40
CA VAL A 76 -26.86 -20.55 19.99
C VAL A 76 -27.56 -19.47 19.14
N LYS A 77 -28.72 -19.90 18.61
CA LYS A 77 -29.98 -19.18 18.30
C LYS A 77 -29.98 -17.99 17.32
N SER A 78 -30.41 -18.34 16.10
CA SER A 78 -30.98 -17.49 15.04
C SER A 78 -32.13 -16.59 15.52
N GLY A 79 -32.00 -15.28 15.29
CA GLY A 79 -33.06 -14.28 15.34
C GLY A 79 -32.76 -13.13 14.35
N PRO A 80 -33.78 -12.43 13.81
CA PRO A 80 -33.61 -11.49 12.70
C PRO A 80 -33.16 -10.11 13.21
N THR A 81 -31.98 -10.04 13.82
CA THR A 81 -31.32 -8.77 14.13
C THR A 81 -30.26 -8.52 13.08
N ARG A 82 -30.45 -7.45 12.29
CA ARG A 82 -29.49 -6.92 11.31
C ARG A 82 -28.07 -7.03 11.89
N ASN A 83 -27.24 -7.85 11.26
CA ASN A 83 -26.17 -8.57 11.96
C ASN A 83 -24.93 -7.69 12.13
N THR A 84 -24.99 -6.72 13.06
CA THR A 84 -23.90 -5.78 13.39
C THR A 84 -22.59 -6.49 13.78
N GLN A 85 -22.67 -7.77 14.15
CA GLN A 85 -21.53 -8.62 14.45
C GLN A 85 -20.87 -9.20 13.18
N GLU A 86 -21.65 -9.61 12.17
CA GLU A 86 -21.12 -10.02 10.86
C GLU A 86 -20.42 -8.85 10.16
N ASP A 87 -21.01 -7.66 10.19
CA ASP A 87 -20.38 -6.45 9.60
C ASP A 87 -19.04 -6.13 10.27
N LYS A 88 -18.96 -6.31 11.59
CA LYS A 88 -17.69 -6.16 12.33
C LYS A 88 -16.68 -7.20 11.87
N LEU A 89 -17.09 -8.46 11.73
CA LEU A 89 -16.21 -9.55 11.29
C LEU A 89 -15.68 -9.32 9.87
N LEU A 90 -16.55 -8.91 8.93
CA LEU A 90 -16.18 -8.62 7.55
C LEU A 90 -15.19 -7.45 7.46
N ASN A 91 -15.46 -6.34 8.17
CA ASN A 91 -14.53 -5.21 8.24
C ASN A 91 -13.17 -5.63 8.81
N ALA A 92 -13.20 -6.51 9.80
CA ALA A 92 -12.02 -6.99 10.49
C ALA A 92 -11.16 -7.89 9.57
N ILE A 93 -11.80 -8.76 8.77
CA ILE A 93 -11.15 -9.55 7.71
C ILE A 93 -10.50 -8.61 6.69
N ALA A 94 -11.23 -7.60 6.22
CA ALA A 94 -10.71 -6.64 5.24
C ALA A 94 -9.47 -5.90 5.75
N VAL A 95 -9.47 -5.47 7.02
CA VAL A 95 -8.29 -4.83 7.64
C VAL A 95 -7.11 -5.79 7.75
N SER A 96 -7.35 -7.07 8.02
CA SER A 96 -6.27 -8.07 8.10
C SER A 96 -5.63 -8.30 6.72
N GLN A 97 -6.46 -8.44 5.68
CA GLN A 97 -6.00 -8.51 4.28
C GLN A 97 -5.21 -7.24 3.88
N GLU A 98 -5.65 -6.06 4.33
CA GLU A 98 -4.94 -4.81 4.07
C GLU A 98 -3.52 -4.83 4.65
N VAL A 99 -3.35 -5.32 5.88
CA VAL A 99 -2.05 -5.44 6.54
C VAL A 99 -1.15 -6.42 5.79
N GLU A 100 -1.70 -7.57 5.37
CA GLU A 100 -0.97 -8.57 4.58
C GLU A 100 -0.51 -8.02 3.23
N GLU A 101 -1.36 -7.28 2.52
CA GLU A 101 -1.01 -6.63 1.24
C GLU A 101 0.08 -5.56 1.43
N ILE A 102 0.07 -4.79 2.52
CA ILE A 102 1.15 -3.85 2.84
C ILE A 102 2.48 -4.60 3.06
N GLU A 103 2.47 -5.63 3.91
CA GLU A 103 3.68 -6.41 4.21
C GLU A 103 4.24 -7.11 2.97
N ARG A 104 3.35 -7.67 2.13
CA ARG A 104 3.69 -8.30 0.85
C ARG A 104 4.24 -7.29 -0.17
N ALA A 105 3.65 -6.10 -0.26
CA ALA A 105 4.16 -5.08 -1.17
C ALA A 105 5.56 -4.60 -0.74
N ILE A 106 5.82 -4.46 0.56
CA ILE A 106 7.15 -4.12 1.08
C ILE A 106 8.15 -5.24 0.78
N SER A 107 7.79 -6.51 1.00
CA SER A 107 8.72 -7.63 0.79
C SER A 107 9.10 -7.85 -0.68
N ASN A 108 8.28 -7.34 -1.62
CA ASN A 108 8.56 -7.39 -3.06
C ASN A 108 9.45 -6.24 -3.57
N LEU A 109 9.83 -5.29 -2.71
CA LEU A 109 10.75 -4.22 -3.07
C LEU A 109 12.20 -4.71 -3.09
N ASP A 110 13.08 -3.92 -3.69
CA ASP A 110 14.52 -4.11 -3.52
C ASP A 110 14.90 -4.12 -2.03
N LYS A 111 15.95 -4.88 -1.70
CA LYS A 111 16.34 -5.16 -0.31
C LYS A 111 16.50 -3.89 0.51
N LEU A 112 17.17 -2.88 -0.03
CA LEU A 112 17.40 -1.60 0.65
C LEU A 112 16.07 -0.84 0.90
N HIS A 113 15.19 -0.82 -0.10
CA HIS A 113 13.89 -0.16 -0.01
C HIS A 113 12.97 -0.85 0.99
N SER A 114 12.90 -2.18 0.95
CA SER A 114 12.16 -3.00 1.90
C SER A 114 12.65 -2.76 3.33
N ASP A 115 13.96 -2.77 3.56
CA ASP A 115 14.55 -2.60 4.89
C ASP A 115 14.27 -1.19 5.46
N ILE A 116 14.42 -0.13 4.64
CA ILE A 116 14.09 1.25 5.03
C ILE A 116 12.62 1.40 5.41
N LEU A 117 11.69 0.89 4.59
CA LEU A 117 10.26 1.00 4.89
C LEU A 117 9.87 0.15 6.12
N THR A 118 10.50 -1.01 6.29
CA THR A 118 10.27 -1.89 7.44
C THR A 118 10.69 -1.22 8.74
N GLU A 119 11.91 -0.69 8.82
CA GLU A 119 12.37 0.01 10.03
C GLU A 119 11.50 1.24 10.33
N LYS A 120 11.17 2.03 9.29
CA LYS A 120 10.45 3.30 9.45
C LYS A 120 8.98 3.15 9.81
N TYR A 121 8.25 2.24 9.15
CA TYR A 121 6.79 2.17 9.24
C TYR A 121 6.27 0.93 9.96
N ILE A 122 6.96 -0.20 9.83
CA ILE A 122 6.51 -1.49 10.40
C ILE A 122 6.99 -1.66 11.83
N LYS A 123 8.31 -1.59 12.04
CA LYS A 123 8.93 -1.70 13.37
C LYS A 123 8.73 -0.42 14.16
N ARG A 124 9.06 0.73 13.56
CA ARG A 124 8.85 2.08 14.12
C ARG A 124 9.45 2.26 15.53
N GLN A 125 10.56 1.56 15.80
CA GLN A 125 11.23 1.56 17.10
C GLN A 125 12.28 2.68 17.22
N LYS A 126 12.77 3.18 16.10
CA LYS A 126 13.89 4.12 16.00
C LYS A 126 13.43 5.42 15.35
N ALA A 127 14.04 6.53 15.77
CA ALA A 127 13.96 7.78 15.03
C ALA A 127 14.76 7.67 13.72
N ASP A 128 14.48 8.54 12.76
CA ASP A 128 15.13 8.53 11.44
C ASP A 128 16.67 8.53 11.56
N TYR A 129 17.22 9.31 12.50
CA TYR A 129 18.65 9.33 12.83
C TYR A 129 19.21 7.94 13.15
N GLY A 130 18.55 7.20 14.03
CA GLY A 130 18.98 5.85 14.41
C GLY A 130 18.91 4.88 13.24
N ILE A 131 17.90 5.02 12.37
CA ILE A 131 17.74 4.14 11.21
C ILE A 131 18.90 4.32 10.23
N TYR A 132 19.20 5.56 9.81
CA TYR A 132 20.27 5.76 8.82
C TYR A 132 21.67 5.54 9.41
N GLN A 133 21.86 5.77 10.72
CA GLN A 133 23.11 5.44 11.39
C GLN A 133 23.36 3.93 11.39
N ASP A 134 22.34 3.12 11.73
CA ASP A 134 22.45 1.66 11.77
C ASP A 134 22.64 1.05 10.37
N MET A 135 22.08 1.69 9.35
CA MET A 135 22.26 1.29 7.95
C MET A 135 23.56 1.81 7.32
N ASN A 136 24.34 2.61 8.05
CA ASN A 136 25.56 3.26 7.55
C ASN A 136 25.32 4.10 6.28
N ILE A 137 24.19 4.83 6.24
CA ILE A 137 23.81 5.71 5.13
C ILE A 137 23.86 7.16 5.61
N SER A 138 24.34 8.06 4.74
CA SER A 138 24.24 9.50 5.03
C SER A 138 22.78 9.95 5.15
N GLU A 139 22.52 10.98 5.94
CA GLU A 139 21.17 11.52 6.12
C GLU A 139 20.51 11.88 4.77
N SER A 140 21.23 12.57 3.90
CA SER A 140 20.73 12.95 2.57
C SER A 140 20.50 11.74 1.67
N GLY A 141 21.37 10.72 1.75
CA GLY A 141 21.20 9.44 1.06
C GLY A 141 19.93 8.73 1.52
N PHE A 142 19.73 8.64 2.84
CA PHE A 142 18.55 8.02 3.43
C PHE A 142 17.26 8.67 2.95
N TYR A 143 17.14 10.00 2.97
CA TYR A 143 15.91 10.65 2.53
C TYR A 143 15.66 10.53 1.02
N ARG A 144 16.70 10.44 0.20
CA ARG A 144 16.57 10.15 -1.24
C ARG A 144 16.07 8.73 -1.46
N THR A 145 16.74 7.74 -0.88
CA THR A 145 16.34 6.34 -0.98
C THR A 145 14.94 6.10 -0.41
N LEU A 146 14.58 6.76 0.70
CA LEU A 146 13.24 6.69 1.26
C LEU A 146 12.18 7.23 0.27
N GLN A 147 12.46 8.32 -0.44
CA GLN A 147 11.53 8.86 -1.44
C GLN A 147 11.33 7.87 -2.60
N THR A 148 12.42 7.29 -3.11
CA THR A 148 12.36 6.26 -4.15
C THR A 148 11.59 5.02 -3.68
N ALA A 149 11.90 4.51 -2.48
CA ALA A 149 11.21 3.37 -1.90
C ALA A 149 9.70 3.58 -1.76
N LEU A 150 9.27 4.81 -1.43
CA LEU A 150 7.85 5.15 -1.34
C LEU A 150 7.16 5.18 -2.71
N LEU A 151 7.85 5.61 -3.77
CA LEU A 151 7.32 5.56 -5.13
C LEU A 151 7.21 4.12 -5.62
N ASP A 152 8.25 3.31 -5.41
CA ASP A 152 8.25 1.90 -5.80
C ASP A 152 7.13 1.13 -5.07
N PHE A 153 6.97 1.37 -3.77
CA PHE A 153 5.85 0.83 -3.01
C PHE A 153 4.52 1.25 -3.64
N ALA A 154 4.33 2.53 -3.96
CA ALA A 154 3.09 3.03 -4.54
C ALA A 154 2.77 2.38 -5.90
N CYS A 155 3.80 2.09 -6.71
CA CYS A 155 3.67 1.39 -7.98
C CYS A 155 3.19 -0.06 -7.80
N ILE A 156 3.78 -0.79 -6.86
CA ILE A 156 3.50 -2.23 -6.67
C ILE A 156 2.21 -2.44 -5.88
N PHE A 157 1.97 -1.61 -4.86
CA PHE A 157 0.84 -1.75 -3.95
C PHE A 157 -0.48 -1.68 -4.71
N LYS A 158 -1.24 -2.79 -4.66
CA LYS A 158 -2.56 -2.96 -5.30
C LYS A 158 -2.61 -2.43 -6.75
N SER A 159 -1.55 -2.71 -7.52
CA SER A 159 -1.43 -2.28 -8.93
C SER A 159 -1.50 -0.77 -9.12
N GLY A 160 -0.84 0.01 -8.25
CA GLY A 160 -0.71 1.45 -8.43
C GLY A 160 -1.80 2.28 -7.78
N GLU A 161 -2.54 1.76 -6.79
CA GLU A 161 -3.70 2.45 -6.20
C GLU A 161 -3.34 3.82 -5.60
N LEU A 162 -2.10 3.96 -5.12
CA LEU A 162 -1.63 5.19 -4.47
C LEU A 162 -1.03 6.20 -5.45
N LEU A 163 -0.88 5.86 -6.73
CA LEU A 163 -0.30 6.73 -7.74
C LEU A 163 -1.21 7.94 -8.01
N GLN A 164 -0.60 9.12 -8.07
CA GLN A 164 -1.26 10.35 -8.48
C GLN A 164 -0.66 10.83 -9.79
N TYR A 165 -1.51 11.28 -10.71
CA TYR A 165 -1.08 11.78 -12.01
C TYR A 165 -1.14 13.31 -12.02
N LYS A 166 -0.23 13.94 -12.75
CA LYS A 166 -0.24 15.38 -12.97
C LYS A 166 -1.53 15.73 -13.75
N ASP A 167 -2.20 16.81 -13.32
CA ASP A 167 -3.43 17.30 -13.92
C ASP A 167 -3.14 17.81 -15.36
N GLY A 168 -3.13 16.88 -16.33
CA GLY A 168 -2.73 17.18 -17.71
C GLY A 168 -2.87 16.03 -18.70
N GLN A 169 -3.12 14.79 -18.27
CA GLN A 169 -3.49 13.69 -19.17
C GLN A 169 -4.50 12.77 -18.48
N GLY A 170 -5.78 12.99 -18.80
CA GLY A 170 -6.90 12.11 -18.49
C GLY A 170 -7.55 11.59 -19.76
#